data_AF-A0A396I1I8-F1
#
_entry.id   AF-A0A396I1I8-F1
#
_cell.length_a   1.000
_cell.length_b   1.000
_cell.length_c   1.000
_cell.angle_alpha   90.00
_cell.angle_beta   90.00
_cell.angle_gamma   90.00
#
_symmetry.space_group_name_H-M   'P 1'
#
loop_
_entity.id
_entity.type
_entity.pdbx_description
1 polymer ?
#
loop_
_entity_poly.entity_id
_entity_poly.type
_entity_poly.pdbx_seq_one_letter_code
_entity_poly.pdbx_strand_id
1 'polypeptide(L)'
;MCRYFSYSSSRFRCHRRRDSRFASRDAANTNLPPPFFNFSQLIKNFKSHGLNLKDLVVLSGGHTIGFSKCTNFRNRIYNDTNIDKKFAANLQKTCPQIGGDNNLAPFDSTPNKVDTSFYKALLYKRGLLHSD
;
A
#
# COMPACT_ATOMS: atom_id res chain seq x y z
N MET A 1 -15.17 -21.14 2.42
CA MET A 1 -15.71 -21.06 1.05
C MET A 1 -14.66 -20.36 0.18
N CYS A 2 -13.93 -21.07 -0.69
CA CYS A 2 -13.05 -20.43 -1.67
C CYS A 2 -13.91 -20.00 -2.87
N ARG A 3 -14.49 -18.81 -2.81
CA ARG A 3 -15.02 -18.16 -4.01
C ARG A 3 -13.90 -17.37 -4.67
N TYR A 4 -13.81 -17.51 -5.99
CA TYR A 4 -12.88 -16.82 -6.86
C TYR A 4 -12.96 -15.29 -6.64
N PHE A 5 -11.88 -14.67 -6.20
CA PHE A 5 -11.67 -13.24 -6.43
C PHE A 5 -10.96 -13.10 -7.77
N SER A 6 -11.69 -12.67 -8.81
CA SER A 6 -11.14 -12.49 -10.16
C SER A 6 -11.03 -11.00 -10.47
N TYR A 7 -9.87 -10.41 -10.16
CA TYR A 7 -9.48 -9.08 -10.66
C TYR A 7 -8.36 -9.17 -11.72
N SER A 8 -7.89 -10.38 -12.07
CA SER A 8 -6.82 -10.66 -13.05
C SER A 8 -6.89 -12.10 -13.60
N SER A 9 -6.12 -12.38 -14.65
CA SER A 9 -6.04 -13.65 -15.40
C SER A 9 -5.32 -14.78 -14.64
N SER A 10 -4.50 -14.47 -13.64
CA SER A 10 -3.75 -15.46 -12.88
C SER A 10 -4.59 -16.07 -11.74
N ARG A 11 -4.71 -17.40 -11.72
CA ARG A 11 -5.41 -18.14 -10.65
C ARG A 11 -4.41 -18.97 -9.84
N PHE A 12 -4.53 -18.88 -8.52
CA PHE A 12 -3.73 -19.67 -7.59
C PHE A 12 -4.61 -20.65 -6.82
N ARG A 13 -4.05 -21.80 -6.46
CA ARG A 13 -4.71 -22.76 -5.58
C ARG A 13 -4.43 -22.37 -4.13
N CYS A 14 -5.49 -22.05 -3.40
CA CYS A 14 -5.42 -21.83 -1.95
C CYS A 14 -5.81 -23.12 -1.21
N HIS A 15 -5.09 -23.42 -0.14
CA HIS A 15 -5.36 -24.55 0.75
C HIS A 15 -6.05 -24.10 2.04
N ARG A 16 -6.60 -25.06 2.80
CA ARG A 16 -7.34 -24.79 4.03
C ARG A 16 -6.39 -24.44 5.19
N ARG A 17 -6.64 -23.31 5.84
CA ARG A 17 -6.12 -22.96 7.18
C ARG A 17 -7.21 -23.21 8.23
N ARG A 18 -6.83 -23.28 9.52
CA ARG A 18 -7.77 -23.32 10.66
C ARG A 18 -7.90 -21.92 11.26
N ASP A 19 -9.06 -21.62 11.83
CA ASP A 19 -9.33 -20.32 12.46
C ASP A 19 -8.77 -20.24 13.88
N SER A 20 -8.30 -19.06 14.29
CA SER A 20 -7.83 -18.83 15.66
C SER A 20 -9.01 -18.65 16.64
N ARG A 21 -8.76 -18.90 17.93
CA ARG A 21 -9.74 -18.66 19.01
C ARG A 21 -9.48 -17.36 19.79
N PHE A 22 -8.40 -16.66 19.46
CA PHE A 22 -7.95 -15.45 20.13
C PHE A 22 -7.41 -14.46 19.10
N ALA A 23 -7.46 -13.18 19.47
CA ALA A 23 -6.87 -12.08 18.74
C ALA A 23 -5.82 -11.38 19.62
N SER A 24 -4.84 -10.73 19.01
CA SER A 24 -3.83 -9.94 19.72
C SER A 24 -3.70 -8.56 19.08
N ARG A 25 -4.22 -7.54 19.77
CA ARG A 25 -4.11 -6.14 19.36
C ARG A 25 -2.66 -5.68 19.37
N ASP A 26 -1.89 -6.09 20.38
CA ASP A 26 -0.50 -5.68 20.54
C ASP A 26 0.38 -6.28 19.43
N ALA A 27 0.12 -7.53 19.04
CA ALA A 27 0.77 -8.14 17.88
C ALA A 27 0.42 -7.40 16.58
N ALA A 28 -0.83 -6.97 16.38
CA ALA A 28 -1.20 -6.20 15.20
C ALA A 28 -0.49 -4.84 15.15
N ASN A 29 -0.47 -4.12 16.28
CA ASN A 29 0.20 -2.81 16.39
C ASN A 29 1.72 -2.89 16.21
N THR A 30 2.32 -4.03 16.56
CA THR A 30 3.78 -4.24 16.45
C THR A 30 4.20 -4.77 15.09
N ASN A 31 3.40 -5.64 14.48
CA ASN A 31 3.80 -6.40 13.30
C ASN A 31 3.34 -5.78 11.98
N LEU A 32 2.28 -4.96 11.96
CA LEU A 32 1.80 -4.35 10.71
C LEU A 32 2.64 -3.12 10.34
N PRO A 33 3.21 -3.06 9.12
CA PRO A 33 3.99 -1.91 8.70
C PRO A 33 3.08 -0.70 8.45
N PRO A 34 3.36 0.47 9.04
CA PRO A 34 2.65 1.71 8.72
C PRO A 34 3.13 2.31 7.39
N PRO A 35 2.33 3.20 6.76
CA PRO A 35 2.61 3.77 5.44
C PRO A 35 3.82 4.72 5.39
N PHE A 36 4.40 5.07 6.54
CA PHE A 36 5.53 5.98 6.70
C PHE A 36 6.86 5.27 6.98
N PHE A 37 6.90 3.94 6.95
CA PHE A 37 8.16 3.21 7.05
C PHE A 37 9.06 3.47 5.84
N ASN A 38 10.35 3.68 6.10
CA ASN A 38 11.35 3.69 5.05
C ASN A 38 11.71 2.26 4.59
N PHE A 39 12.46 2.15 3.49
CA PHE A 39 12.82 0.86 2.88
C PHE A 39 13.51 -0.12 3.85
N SER A 40 14.44 0.35 4.69
CA SER A 40 15.15 -0.50 5.65
C SER A 40 14.20 -1.06 6.73
N GLN A 41 13.26 -0.23 7.19
CA GLN A 41 12.23 -0.64 8.15
C GLN A 41 11.26 -1.66 7.54
N LEU A 42 10.81 -1.46 6.30
CA LEU A 42 9.96 -2.41 5.57
C LEU A 42 10.66 -3.77 5.41
N ILE A 43 11.92 -3.77 4.96
CA ILE A 43 12.69 -5.01 4.80
C ILE A 43 12.89 -5.74 6.13
N LYS A 44 13.18 -5.00 7.21
CA LYS A 44 13.31 -5.61 8.54
C LYS A 44 11.99 -6.24 9.00
N ASN A 45 10.87 -5.55 8.82
CA ASN A 45 9.54 -6.04 9.19
C ASN A 45 9.12 -7.27 8.37
N PHE A 46 9.35 -7.29 7.06
CA PHE A 46 9.05 -8.46 6.22
C PHE A 46 9.93 -9.65 6.61
N LYS A 47 11.24 -9.41 6.85
CA LYS A 47 12.16 -10.47 7.29
C LYS A 47 11.77 -11.08 8.64
N SER A 48 11.21 -10.32 9.58
CA SER A 48 10.71 -10.89 10.85
C SER A 48 9.52 -11.84 10.66
N HIS A 49 8.90 -11.85 9.48
CA HIS A 49 7.82 -12.77 9.11
C HIS A 49 8.26 -13.81 8.05
N GLY A 50 9.57 -13.99 7.85
CA GLY A 50 10.10 -14.96 6.89
C GLY A 50 9.94 -14.56 5.43
N LEU A 51 9.64 -13.28 5.15
CA LEU A 51 9.49 -12.73 3.81
C LEU A 51 10.76 -11.97 3.41
N ASN A 52 11.24 -12.20 2.20
CA ASN A 52 12.47 -11.58 1.69
C ASN A 52 12.17 -10.27 0.90
N LEU A 53 13.21 -9.67 0.32
CA LEU A 53 13.10 -8.46 -0.51
C LEU A 53 12.16 -8.64 -1.71
N LYS A 54 12.22 -9.79 -2.39
CA LYS A 54 11.35 -10.09 -3.52
C LYS A 54 9.90 -10.15 -3.07
N ASP A 55 9.63 -10.75 -1.91
CA ASP A 55 8.29 -10.81 -1.35
C ASP A 55 7.77 -9.42 -1.01
N LEU A 56 8.61 -8.53 -0.43
CA LEU A 56 8.24 -7.13 -0.20
C LEU A 56 7.79 -6.46 -1.51
N VAL A 57 8.62 -6.49 -2.55
CA VAL A 57 8.32 -5.81 -3.82
C VAL A 57 7.08 -6.40 -4.51
N VAL A 58 6.93 -7.73 -4.51
CA VAL A 58 5.77 -8.40 -5.14
C VAL A 58 4.49 -8.12 -4.36
N LEU A 59 4.52 -8.15 -3.03
CA LEU A 59 3.34 -7.92 -2.19
C LEU A 59 2.93 -6.45 -2.14
N SER A 60 3.88 -5.50 -2.23
CA SER A 60 3.57 -4.07 -2.43
C SER A 60 2.77 -3.82 -3.71
N GLY A 61 2.88 -4.69 -4.71
CA GLY A 61 2.03 -4.66 -5.91
C GLY A 61 0.53 -4.78 -5.62
N GLY A 62 0.13 -5.21 -4.42
CA GLY A 62 -1.26 -5.16 -3.96
C GLY A 62 -1.85 -3.75 -3.97
N HIS A 63 -1.01 -2.70 -3.91
CA HIS A 63 -1.41 -1.30 -4.09
C HIS A 63 -1.76 -0.96 -5.55
N THR A 64 -1.85 -1.89 -6.49
CA THR A 64 -2.43 -1.62 -7.81
C THR A 64 -3.96 -1.46 -7.78
N ILE A 65 -4.61 -1.80 -6.65
CA ILE A 65 -6.06 -1.64 -6.46
C ILE A 65 -6.38 -0.90 -5.17
N GLY A 66 -7.58 -0.34 -5.11
CA GLY A 66 -8.12 0.30 -3.92
C GLY A 66 -7.67 1.74 -3.71
N PHE A 67 -7.91 2.22 -2.49
CA PHE A 67 -7.76 3.63 -2.11
C PHE A 67 -7.09 3.73 -0.74
N SER A 68 -6.42 4.87 -0.51
CA SER A 68 -5.91 5.25 0.80
C SER A 68 -6.55 6.55 1.26
N LYS A 69 -6.69 6.70 2.59
CA LYS A 69 -7.14 7.94 3.21
C LYS A 69 -6.02 8.97 3.24
N CYS A 70 -6.40 10.25 3.15
CA CYS A 70 -5.50 11.40 3.20
C CYS A 70 -4.53 11.35 4.39
N THR A 71 -4.97 10.89 5.56
CA THR A 71 -4.10 10.70 6.74
C THR A 71 -2.83 9.89 6.47
N ASN A 72 -2.89 8.92 5.55
CA ASN A 72 -1.80 7.99 5.29
C ASN A 72 -0.73 8.54 4.34
N PHE A 73 -1.07 9.52 3.50
CA PHE A 73 -0.16 10.09 2.50
C PHE A 73 0.06 11.60 2.62
N ARG A 74 -0.68 12.29 3.49
CA ARG A 74 -0.56 13.74 3.70
C ARG A 74 0.88 14.16 3.97
N ASN A 75 1.55 13.51 4.92
CA ASN A 75 2.94 13.85 5.26
C ASN A 75 3.84 13.81 4.02
N ARG A 76 3.68 12.78 3.19
CA ARG A 76 4.46 12.62 1.97
C ARG A 76 4.22 13.71 0.94
N ILE A 77 2.96 14.02 0.62
CA ILE A 77 2.65 15.01 -0.43
C ILE A 77 3.05 16.45 -0.04
N TYR A 78 3.31 16.73 1.24
CA TYR A 78 3.76 18.04 1.72
C TYR A 78 5.27 18.09 2.03
N ASN A 79 5.88 16.99 2.52
CA ASN A 79 7.23 17.03 3.09
C ASN A 79 8.27 16.17 2.35
N ASP A 80 7.86 15.18 1.56
CA ASP A 80 8.83 14.31 0.86
C ASP A 80 9.38 14.99 -0.39
N THR A 81 10.66 14.71 -0.69
CA THR A 81 11.35 15.25 -1.88
C THR A 81 11.39 14.27 -3.05
N ASN A 82 11.06 12.99 -2.82
CA ASN A 82 11.06 11.92 -3.81
C ASN A 82 9.67 11.66 -4.41
N ILE A 83 8.91 12.73 -4.69
CA ILE A 83 7.58 12.69 -5.29
C ILE A 83 7.52 13.60 -6.54
N ASP A 84 6.79 13.20 -7.58
CA ASP A 84 6.49 14.08 -8.71
C ASP A 84 5.67 15.29 -8.24
N LYS A 85 6.19 16.50 -8.44
CA LYS A 85 5.58 17.75 -7.94
C LYS A 85 4.17 17.97 -8.47
N LYS A 86 3.90 17.59 -9.73
CA LYS A 86 2.57 17.72 -10.33
C LYS A 86 1.59 16.72 -9.72
N PHE A 87 2.04 15.49 -9.48
CA PHE A 87 1.26 14.48 -8.78
C PHE A 87 0.92 14.91 -7.35
N ALA A 88 1.92 15.40 -6.59
CA ALA A 88 1.71 15.95 -5.26
C ALA A 88 0.69 17.08 -5.24
N ALA A 89 0.87 18.09 -6.12
CA ALA A 89 -0.04 19.23 -6.22
C ALA A 89 -1.47 18.82 -6.60
N ASN A 90 -1.65 17.77 -7.40
CA ASN A 90 -2.98 17.25 -7.72
C ASN A 90 -3.63 16.59 -6.50
N LEU A 91 -2.88 15.82 -5.69
CA LEU A 91 -3.40 15.22 -4.46
C LEU A 91 -3.72 16.27 -3.39
N GLN A 92 -2.93 17.34 -3.28
CA GLN A 92 -3.17 18.43 -2.33
C GLN A 92 -4.52 19.15 -2.54
N LYS A 93 -5.08 19.12 -3.76
CA LYS A 93 -6.43 19.67 -4.04
C LYS A 93 -7.53 18.95 -3.27
N THR A 94 -7.35 17.65 -3.01
CA THR A 94 -8.34 16.82 -2.32
C THR A 94 -7.86 16.32 -0.95
N CYS A 95 -6.60 16.57 -0.59
CA CYS A 95 -6.01 16.25 0.70
C CYS A 95 -5.34 17.51 1.28
N PRO A 96 -6.13 18.41 1.92
CA PRO A 96 -5.60 19.62 2.53
C PRO A 96 -4.61 19.33 3.66
N GLN A 97 -3.77 20.31 3.97
CA GLN A 97 -2.76 20.20 5.05
C GLN A 97 -3.41 20.02 6.42
N ILE A 98 -4.63 20.53 6.62
CA ILE A 98 -5.42 20.40 7.84
C ILE A 98 -6.85 20.00 7.45
N GLY A 99 -7.38 18.94 8.08
CA GLY A 99 -8.71 18.41 7.78
C GLY A 99 -8.75 17.52 6.53
N GLY A 100 -9.95 17.07 6.14
CA GLY A 100 -10.13 16.16 5.01
C GLY A 100 -9.52 14.77 5.22
N ASP A 101 -9.32 14.35 6.48
CA ASP A 101 -8.62 13.11 6.85
C ASP A 101 -9.16 11.85 6.14
N ASN A 102 -10.47 11.80 5.93
CA ASN A 102 -11.14 10.67 5.29
C ASN A 102 -11.20 10.76 3.75
N ASN A 103 -10.68 11.83 3.14
CA ASN A 103 -10.67 11.95 1.69
C ASN A 103 -9.81 10.84 1.08
N LEU A 104 -10.30 10.23 0.02
CA LEU A 104 -9.68 9.07 -0.61
C LEU A 104 -8.89 9.49 -1.85
N ALA A 105 -7.73 8.85 -2.03
CA ALA A 105 -7.00 8.85 -3.29
C ALA A 105 -6.76 7.39 -3.73
N PRO A 106 -6.87 7.08 -5.03
CA PRO A 106 -6.54 5.76 -5.54
C PRO A 106 -5.03 5.53 -5.44
N PHE A 107 -4.63 4.28 -5.20
CA PHE A 107 -3.19 3.96 -5.17
C PHE A 107 -2.53 4.03 -6.56
N ASP A 108 -3.26 3.76 -7.65
CA ASP A 108 -2.80 3.95 -9.02
C ASP A 108 -3.91 4.46 -9.98
N SER A 109 -3.61 4.55 -11.27
CA SER A 109 -4.55 5.03 -12.31
C SER A 109 -5.67 4.04 -12.67
N THR A 110 -5.61 2.82 -12.17
CA THR A 110 -6.51 1.69 -12.49
C THR A 110 -7.02 1.02 -11.21
N PRO A 111 -7.67 1.76 -10.29
CA PRO A 111 -7.89 1.35 -8.90
C PRO A 111 -8.79 0.11 -8.71
N ASN A 112 -9.44 -0.35 -9.78
CA ASN A 112 -10.32 -1.52 -9.81
C ASN A 112 -9.79 -2.65 -10.70
N LYS A 113 -8.51 -2.62 -11.09
CA LYS A 113 -7.90 -3.64 -11.95
C LYS A 113 -6.55 -4.08 -11.39
N VAL A 114 -6.35 -5.38 -11.30
CA VAL A 114 -5.04 -5.92 -10.94
C VAL A 114 -4.17 -5.97 -12.19
N ASP A 115 -3.23 -5.03 -12.30
CA ASP A 115 -2.20 -5.00 -13.34
C ASP A 115 -0.86 -4.49 -12.80
N THR A 116 0.00 -3.92 -13.65
CA THR A 116 1.35 -3.46 -13.28
C THR A 116 1.47 -1.94 -13.26
N SER A 117 0.35 -1.21 -13.26
CA SER A 117 0.34 0.25 -13.31
C SER A 117 0.99 0.87 -12.08
N PHE A 118 0.79 0.26 -10.90
CA PHE A 118 1.53 0.58 -9.67
C PHE A 118 3.04 0.71 -9.90
N TYR A 119 3.70 -0.36 -10.42
CA TYR A 119 5.14 -0.35 -10.65
C TYR A 119 5.57 0.70 -11.68
N LYS A 120 4.78 0.91 -12.74
CA LYS A 120 5.05 1.96 -13.74
C LYS A 120 4.99 3.34 -13.11
N ALA A 121 4.05 3.60 -12.20
CA ALA A 121 3.93 4.86 -11.49
C ALA A 121 5.14 5.15 -10.58
N LEU A 122 5.70 4.13 -9.92
CA LEU A 122 6.91 4.28 -9.09
C LEU A 122 8.11 4.82 -9.88
N LEU A 123 8.30 4.38 -11.13
CA LEU A 123 9.38 4.88 -12.00
C LEU A 123 9.27 6.38 -12.27
N TYR A 124 8.06 6.93 -12.20
CA TYR A 124 7.79 8.37 -12.35
C TYR A 124 7.64 9.10 -11.01
N LYS A 125 8.04 8.49 -9.88
CA LYS A 125 7.88 9.04 -8.52
C LYS A 125 6.43 9.32 -8.13
N ARG A 126 5.51 8.47 -8.61
CA ARG A 126 4.04 8.57 -8.39
C ARG A 126 3.47 7.44 -7.52
N GLY A 127 4.27 6.86 -6.63
CA GLY A 127 3.73 6.11 -5.49
C GLY A 127 2.87 7.02 -4.61
N LEU A 128 1.87 6.51 -3.90
CA LEU A 128 0.98 7.32 -3.07
C LEU A 128 1.56 7.49 -1.67
N LEU A 129 1.91 6.38 -1.03
CA LEU A 129 2.46 6.32 0.31
C LEU A 129 3.98 6.55 0.31
N HIS A 130 4.56 6.81 1.47
CA HIS A 130 6.02 6.87 1.63
C HIS A 130 6.66 5.49 1.50
N SER A 131 5.91 4.45 1.87
CA SER A 131 6.31 3.05 1.76
C SER A 131 6.23 2.47 0.33
N ASP A 132 5.65 3.21 -0.63
CA ASP A 132 5.53 2.80 -2.03
C ASP A 132 6.83 3.06 -2.80
#